data_AF-A0A2V6KQX4-F1
#
_entry.id   AF-A0A2V6KQX4-F1
#
_cell.length_a   1.000
_cell.length_b   1.000
_cell.length_c   1.000
_cell.angle_alpha   90.00
_cell.angle_beta   90.00
_cell.angle_gamma   90.00
#
_symmetry.space_group_name_H-M   'P 1'
#
loop_
_entity.id
_entity.type
_entity.pdbx_description
1 polymer ?
#
loop_
_entity_poly.entity_id
_entity_poly.type
_entity_poly.pdbx_seq_one_letter_code
_entity_poly.pdbx_strand_id
1 'polypeptide(L)'
;MQTQTPCSDYVETKGLIYFARMLDKIRMKATGKLPPGYFTGVEDPTHFDARCTRFLAVNYDELVEQTLRGGSDKEILEWCFERGRRPTEEEISVWNAFLRKRGWRDEASAELTESKKEAGFGDRDDIQTWVDLHDAEEGRTPRALFSR
;
A
#
# COMPACT_ATOMS: atom_id res chain seq x y z
N MET A 1 -0.72 -21.06 13.50
CA MET A 1 0.32 -20.02 13.38
C MET A 1 -0.41 -18.71 13.12
N GLN A 2 -0.20 -17.67 13.91
CA GLN A 2 -0.76 -16.35 13.57
C GLN A 2 -0.07 -15.90 12.27
N THR A 3 -0.81 -15.85 11.17
CA THR A 3 -0.33 -15.24 9.93
C THR A 3 -0.19 -13.75 10.18
N GLN A 4 1.04 -13.27 10.21
CA GLN A 4 1.32 -11.85 10.32
C GLN A 4 0.83 -11.18 9.03
N THR A 5 0.09 -10.09 9.15
CA THR A 5 -0.30 -9.24 8.01
C THR A 5 0.53 -7.96 8.04
N PRO A 6 0.87 -7.37 6.88
CA PRO A 6 1.52 -6.08 6.85
C PRO A 6 0.65 -5.02 7.53
N CYS A 7 1.25 -3.91 7.96
CA CYS A 7 0.49 -2.81 8.51
C CYS A 7 -0.56 -2.28 7.50
N SER A 8 -1.62 -1.64 8.02
CA SER A 8 -2.70 -1.08 7.17
C SER A 8 -2.15 -0.05 6.18
N ASP A 9 -2.79 0.06 5.01
CA ASP A 9 -2.47 1.08 4.00
C ASP A 9 -2.54 2.50 4.56
N TYR A 10 -3.37 2.73 5.59
CA TYR A 10 -3.55 4.02 6.25
C TYR A 10 -2.43 4.44 7.20
N VAL A 11 -1.40 3.61 7.43
CA VAL A 11 -0.26 4.03 8.26
C VAL A 11 0.54 5.10 7.52
N GLU A 12 0.49 6.32 8.04
CA GLU A 12 1.14 7.48 7.45
C GLU A 12 2.61 7.56 7.83
N THR A 13 3.46 7.81 6.82
CA THR A 13 4.88 8.14 6.99
C THR A 13 5.12 9.54 6.43
N LYS A 14 5.33 10.53 7.31
CA LYS A 14 5.42 11.96 6.95
C LYS A 14 4.25 12.41 6.03
N GLY A 15 3.04 11.97 6.36
CA GLY A 15 1.83 12.26 5.59
C GLY A 15 1.59 11.37 4.37
N LEU A 16 2.54 10.53 3.96
CA LEU A 16 2.39 9.60 2.84
C LEU A 16 1.78 8.27 3.33
N ILE A 17 0.61 7.91 2.81
CA ILE A 17 0.01 6.58 3.10
C ILE A 17 0.69 5.50 2.26
N TYR A 18 0.46 4.23 2.60
CA TYR A 18 0.99 3.03 1.94
C TYR A 18 2.50 2.80 2.05
N PHE A 19 3.31 3.84 2.22
CA PHE A 19 4.76 3.71 2.27
C PHE A 19 5.24 2.75 3.37
N ALA A 20 4.72 2.90 4.60
CA ALA A 20 5.03 1.99 5.70
C ALA A 20 4.65 0.53 5.37
N ARG A 21 3.48 0.31 4.74
CA ARG A 21 3.01 -1.01 4.33
C ARG A 21 3.92 -1.64 3.28
N MET A 22 4.42 -0.86 2.32
CA MET A 22 5.41 -1.33 1.35
C MET A 22 6.70 -1.79 2.05
N LEU A 23 7.23 -1.01 3.00
CA LEU A 23 8.42 -1.40 3.75
C LEU A 23 8.17 -2.67 4.60
N ASP A 24 7.01 -2.77 5.23
CA ASP A 24 6.64 -3.91 6.05
C ASP A 24 6.54 -5.19 5.21
N LYS A 25 5.93 -5.12 4.03
CA LYS A 25 5.92 -6.22 3.04
C LYS A 25 7.34 -6.66 2.66
N ILE A 26 8.26 -5.72 2.41
CA ILE A 26 9.67 -6.02 2.11
C ILE A 26 10.32 -6.78 3.28
N ARG A 27 10.17 -6.28 4.51
CA ARG A 27 10.74 -6.88 5.73
C ARG A 27 10.16 -8.29 5.99
N MET A 28 8.85 -8.45 5.81
CA MET A 28 8.17 -9.74 5.98
C MET A 28 8.58 -10.74 4.90
N LYS A 29 8.71 -10.30 3.64
CA LYS A 29 9.19 -11.16 2.55
C LYS A 29 10.61 -11.65 2.82
N ALA A 30 11.51 -10.78 3.26
CA ALA A 30 12.89 -11.14 3.57
C ALA A 30 13.01 -12.15 4.74
N THR A 31 12.03 -12.19 5.64
CA THR A 31 11.99 -13.14 6.76
C THR A 31 11.10 -14.37 6.50
N GLY A 32 10.55 -14.51 5.30
CA GLY A 32 9.66 -15.64 4.95
C GLY A 32 8.32 -15.62 5.68
N LYS A 33 7.91 -14.46 6.21
CA LYS A 33 6.68 -14.29 7.00
C LYS A 33 5.52 -13.67 6.22
N LEU A 34 5.77 -13.18 5.01
CA LEU A 34 4.72 -12.65 4.15
C LEU A 34 3.87 -13.80 3.59
N PRO A 35 2.55 -13.83 3.84
CA PRO A 35 1.67 -14.85 3.27
C PRO A 35 1.70 -14.85 1.73
N PRO A 36 1.35 -15.97 1.07
CA PRO A 36 1.17 -15.99 -0.37
C PRO A 36 0.01 -15.08 -0.80
N GLY A 37 0.06 -14.53 -2.01
CA GLY A 37 -0.98 -13.66 -2.57
C GLY A 37 -0.69 -12.16 -2.47
N TYR A 38 0.26 -11.73 -1.62
CA TYR A 38 0.69 -10.34 -1.60
C TYR A 38 1.54 -10.01 -2.82
N PHE A 39 1.09 -9.03 -3.60
CA PHE A 39 1.91 -8.43 -4.65
C PHE A 39 3.11 -7.71 -4.04
N THR A 40 4.31 -7.96 -4.55
CA THR A 40 5.53 -7.25 -4.12
C THR A 40 6.35 -6.86 -5.33
N GLY A 41 6.91 -5.65 -5.31
CA GLY A 41 7.79 -5.18 -6.39
C GLY A 41 7.07 -4.48 -7.52
N VAL A 42 7.74 -4.44 -8.68
CA VAL A 42 7.40 -3.52 -9.77
C VAL A 42 7.13 -4.18 -11.12
N GLU A 43 6.95 -5.51 -11.11
CA GLU A 43 6.68 -6.29 -12.32
C GLU A 43 5.40 -5.83 -13.03
N ASP A 44 4.34 -5.56 -12.26
CA ASP A 44 3.14 -4.91 -12.77
C ASP A 44 3.15 -3.42 -12.41
N PRO A 45 3.13 -2.51 -13.40
CA PRO A 45 3.16 -1.06 -13.16
C PRO A 45 1.90 -0.52 -12.48
N THR A 46 0.82 -1.31 -12.43
CA THR A 46 -0.45 -0.96 -11.80
C THR A 46 -0.45 -1.23 -10.29
N HIS A 47 0.45 -2.09 -9.78
CA HIS A 47 0.59 -2.36 -8.36
C HIS A 47 1.02 -1.13 -7.56
N PHE A 48 0.61 -1.08 -6.29
CA PHE A 48 0.88 0.07 -5.43
C PHE A 48 2.37 0.26 -5.14
N ASP A 49 3.16 -0.81 -5.02
CA ASP A 49 4.63 -0.73 -4.87
C ASP A 49 5.28 -0.03 -6.07
N ALA A 50 4.87 -0.40 -7.30
CA ALA A 50 5.34 0.22 -8.54
C ALA A 50 4.92 1.69 -8.65
N ARG A 51 3.68 2.01 -8.25
CA ARG A 51 3.19 3.39 -8.24
C ARG A 51 3.92 4.25 -7.19
N CYS A 52 4.17 3.70 -6.00
CA CYS A 52 4.80 4.42 -4.90
C CYS A 52 6.27 4.74 -5.21
N THR A 53 7.02 3.76 -5.71
CA THR A 53 8.42 3.97 -6.14
C THR A 53 8.54 4.96 -7.29
N ARG A 54 7.63 4.90 -8.28
CA ARG A 54 7.55 5.91 -9.35
C ARG A 54 7.18 7.30 -8.84
N PHE A 55 6.24 7.41 -7.89
CA PHE A 55 5.87 8.68 -7.27
C PHE A 55 7.04 9.34 -6.52
N LEU A 56 7.88 8.53 -5.87
CA LEU A 56 9.09 8.97 -5.17
C LEU A 56 10.36 9.05 -6.06
N ALA A 57 10.26 8.63 -7.33
CA ALA A 57 11.37 8.52 -8.26
C ALA A 57 12.57 7.70 -7.73
N VAL A 58 12.29 6.57 -7.08
CA VAL A 58 13.30 5.65 -6.53
C VAL A 58 13.24 4.28 -7.20
N ASN A 59 14.39 3.61 -7.30
CA ASN A 59 14.44 2.21 -7.74
C ASN A 59 13.96 1.28 -6.60
N TYR A 60 13.12 0.29 -6.92
CA TYR A 60 12.57 -0.62 -5.92
C TYR A 60 13.62 -1.54 -5.30
N ASP A 61 14.58 -2.04 -6.07
CA ASP A 61 15.62 -2.93 -5.55
C ASP A 61 16.56 -2.18 -4.60
N GLU A 62 16.94 -0.94 -4.94
CA GLU A 62 17.69 -0.07 -4.01
C GLU A 62 16.89 0.21 -2.72
N LEU A 63 15.57 0.42 -2.84
CA LEU A 63 14.70 0.59 -1.68
C LEU A 63 14.63 -0.68 -0.84
N VAL A 64 14.57 -1.86 -1.45
CA VAL A 64 14.62 -3.15 -0.73
C VAL A 64 15.92 -3.25 0.05
N GLU A 65 17.07 -3.03 -0.58
CA GLU A 65 18.35 -3.04 0.11
C GLU A 65 18.39 -2.06 1.28
N GLN A 66 17.94 -0.83 1.07
CA GLN A 66 17.91 0.19 2.11
C GLN A 66 16.99 -0.20 3.27
N THR A 67 15.82 -0.78 2.96
CA THR A 67 14.86 -1.24 3.97
C THR A 67 15.45 -2.35 4.84
N LEU A 68 16.22 -3.25 4.24
CA LEU A 68 16.82 -4.40 4.93
C LEU A 68 18.07 -4.03 5.76
N ARG A 69 18.68 -2.86 5.52
CA ARG A 69 19.71 -2.31 6.41
C ARG A 69 19.14 -1.86 7.77
N GLY A 70 17.82 -1.71 7.87
CA GLY A 70 17.12 -1.28 9.08
C GLY A 70 16.84 0.22 9.10
N GLY A 71 16.40 0.73 10.25
CA GLY A 71 15.92 2.10 10.40
C GLY A 71 14.40 2.19 10.40
N SER A 72 13.90 3.32 10.88
CA SER A 72 12.48 3.64 10.92
C SER A 72 11.95 4.02 9.53
N ASP A 73 10.64 3.87 9.34
CA ASP A 73 9.99 4.22 8.06
C ASP A 73 10.22 5.70 7.71
N LYS A 74 10.30 6.59 8.71
CA LYS A 74 10.58 8.01 8.51
C LYS A 74 11.99 8.28 8.00
N GLU A 75 12.98 7.51 8.47
CA GLU A 75 14.37 7.61 8.01
C GLU A 75 14.51 7.08 6.58
N ILE A 76 13.86 5.95 6.28
CA ILE A 76 13.89 5.38 4.93
C ILE A 76 13.15 6.29 3.94
N LEU A 77 12.04 6.92 4.33
CA LEU A 77 11.36 7.90 3.49
C LEU A 77 12.22 9.14 3.24
N GLU A 78 12.95 9.61 4.24
CA GLU A 78 13.89 10.72 4.06
C GLU A 78 15.01 10.36 3.07
N TRP A 79 15.53 9.14 3.17
CA TRP A 79 16.47 8.60 2.19
C TRP A 79 15.87 8.57 0.77
N CYS A 80 14.60 8.19 0.61
CA CYS A 80 13.92 8.25 -0.70
C CYS A 80 13.88 9.69 -1.25
N PHE A 81 13.66 10.69 -0.39
CA PHE A 81 13.62 12.09 -0.80
C PHE A 81 14.99 12.61 -1.25
N GLU A 82 16.07 12.14 -0.63
CA GLU A 82 17.44 12.49 -1.01
C GLU A 82 17.87 11.80 -2.31
N ARG A 83 17.47 10.53 -2.50
CA ARG A 83 17.89 9.70 -3.64
C ARG A 83 17.07 9.94 -4.91
N GLY A 84 15.77 10.23 -4.76
CA GLY A 84 14.82 10.41 -5.83
C GLY A 84 14.28 11.83 -5.87
N ARG A 85 13.05 12.02 -5.35
CA ARG A 85 12.44 13.34 -5.23
C ARG A 85 11.69 13.50 -3.91
N ARG A 86 11.51 14.75 -3.48
CA ARG A 86 10.61 15.13 -2.38
C ARG A 86 9.31 15.72 -2.95
N PRO A 87 8.19 15.00 -2.89
CA PRO A 87 6.90 15.55 -3.31
C PRO A 87 6.48 16.72 -2.40
N THR A 88 5.76 17.69 -2.96
CA THR A 88 5.13 18.76 -2.19
C THR A 88 3.95 18.25 -1.36
N GLU A 89 3.46 19.07 -0.42
CA GLU A 89 2.26 18.73 0.35
C GLU A 89 1.04 18.49 -0.54
N GLU A 90 0.90 19.26 -1.63
CA GLU A 90 -0.17 19.07 -2.62
C GLU A 90 -0.02 17.73 -3.35
N GLU A 91 1.19 17.38 -3.79
CA GLU A 91 1.42 16.10 -4.46
C GLU A 91 1.16 14.91 -3.53
N ILE A 92 1.53 15.01 -2.25
CA ILE A 92 1.21 13.99 -1.22
C ILE A 92 -0.31 13.89 -1.04
N SER A 93 -1.03 15.02 -1.00
CA SER A 93 -2.49 15.04 -0.91
C SER A 93 -3.14 14.34 -2.11
N VAL A 94 -2.68 14.63 -3.33
CA VAL A 94 -3.15 13.97 -4.56
C VAL A 94 -2.86 12.47 -4.52
N TRP A 95 -1.66 12.06 -4.12
CA TRP A 95 -1.30 10.64 -3.96
C TRP A 95 -2.22 9.92 -2.96
N ASN A 96 -2.41 10.51 -1.78
CA ASN A 96 -3.26 9.95 -0.74
C ASN A 96 -4.72 9.83 -1.22
N ALA A 97 -5.24 10.86 -1.91
CA ALA A 97 -6.59 10.85 -2.47
C ALA A 97 -6.77 9.79 -3.55
N PHE A 98 -5.75 9.61 -4.41
CA PHE A 98 -5.72 8.55 -5.43
C PHE A 98 -5.80 7.17 -4.79
N LEU A 99 -4.91 6.85 -3.84
CA LEU A 99 -4.90 5.54 -3.20
C LEU A 99 -6.16 5.25 -2.39
N ARG A 100 -6.66 6.23 -1.61
CA ARG A 100 -7.89 6.09 -0.81
C ARG A 100 -9.16 5.86 -1.63
N LYS A 101 -9.12 6.10 -2.94
CA LYS A 101 -10.27 5.97 -3.84
C LYS A 101 -10.02 4.97 -4.97
N ARG A 102 -8.87 4.31 -4.98
CA ARG A 102 -8.54 3.36 -6.05
C ARG A 102 -9.55 2.23 -6.07
N GLY A 103 -10.15 1.98 -7.24
CA GLY A 103 -11.23 1.02 -7.45
C GLY A 103 -12.64 1.63 -7.31
N TRP A 104 -12.76 2.90 -6.90
CA TRP A 104 -14.04 3.60 -6.85
C TRP A 104 -14.21 4.52 -8.06
N ARG A 105 -15.05 4.09 -9.01
CA ARG A 105 -15.37 4.82 -10.26
C ARG A 105 -14.12 5.15 -11.09
N ASP A 106 -13.15 4.25 -11.10
CA ASP A 106 -11.94 4.33 -11.90
C ASP A 106 -11.69 3.01 -12.67
N GLU A 107 -10.58 2.91 -13.42
CA GLU A 107 -10.32 1.74 -14.26
C GLU A 107 -10.11 0.42 -13.50
N ALA A 108 -9.85 0.42 -12.19
CA ALA A 108 -9.75 -0.82 -11.42
C ALA A 108 -11.07 -1.26 -10.76
N SER A 109 -12.18 -0.58 -11.02
CA SER A 109 -13.47 -0.92 -10.41
C SER A 109 -13.92 -2.34 -10.75
N ALA A 110 -13.68 -2.80 -12.00
CA ALA A 110 -14.06 -4.13 -12.44
C ALA A 110 -13.22 -5.21 -11.76
N GLU A 111 -11.90 -5.04 -11.74
CA GLU A 111 -10.95 -5.93 -11.08
C GLU A 111 -11.22 -6.02 -9.57
N LEU A 112 -11.44 -4.88 -8.91
CA LEU A 112 -11.81 -4.85 -7.48
C LEU A 112 -13.09 -5.66 -7.21
N THR A 113 -14.10 -5.55 -8.09
CA THR A 113 -15.36 -6.29 -7.94
C THR A 113 -15.14 -7.80 -8.06
N GLU A 114 -14.24 -8.23 -8.94
CA GLU A 114 -13.87 -9.63 -9.10
C GLU A 114 -13.08 -10.14 -7.89
N SER A 115 -12.00 -9.46 -7.50
CA SER A 115 -11.19 -9.84 -6.33
C SER A 115 -12.01 -9.86 -5.04
N LYS A 116 -12.92 -8.91 -4.85
CA LYS A 116 -13.86 -8.90 -3.73
C LYS A 116 -14.76 -10.14 -3.69
N LYS A 117 -15.21 -10.65 -4.85
CA LYS A 117 -16.00 -11.89 -4.93
C LYS A 117 -15.14 -13.12 -4.64
N GLU A 118 -13.93 -13.18 -5.19
CA GLU A 118 -12.97 -14.26 -4.97
C GLU A 118 -12.58 -14.39 -3.48
N ALA A 119 -12.43 -13.25 -2.80
CA ALA A 119 -12.17 -13.19 -1.36
C ALA A 119 -13.39 -13.54 -0.48
N GLY A 120 -14.56 -13.82 -1.07
CA GLY A 120 -15.78 -14.15 -0.33
C GLY A 120 -16.51 -12.94 0.26
N PHE A 121 -16.19 -11.74 -0.20
CA PHE A 121 -16.78 -10.47 0.28
C PHE A 121 -17.75 -9.84 -0.71
N GLY A 122 -18.28 -10.60 -1.68
CA GLY A 122 -19.15 -10.09 -2.74
C GLY A 122 -20.33 -9.23 -2.25
N ASP A 123 -20.91 -9.58 -1.11
CA ASP A 123 -22.09 -8.92 -0.52
C ASP A 123 -21.75 -7.78 0.47
N ARG A 124 -20.46 -7.43 0.64
CA ARG A 124 -20.01 -6.41 1.60
C ARG A 124 -20.06 -5.00 1.02
N ASP A 125 -21.16 -4.28 1.17
CA ASP A 125 -21.33 -2.92 0.62
C ASP A 125 -20.34 -1.88 1.18
N ASP A 126 -19.74 -2.12 2.34
CA ASP A 126 -18.74 -1.24 2.94
C ASP A 126 -17.35 -1.32 2.26
N ILE A 127 -17.08 -2.35 1.44
CA ILE A 127 -15.85 -2.46 0.66
C ILE A 127 -16.06 -1.81 -0.71
N GLN A 128 -15.50 -0.61 -0.89
CA GLN A 128 -15.66 0.22 -2.10
C GLN A 128 -14.33 0.49 -2.83
N THR A 129 -13.20 0.24 -2.18
CA THR A 129 -11.86 0.52 -2.69
C THR A 129 -10.90 -0.65 -2.43
N TRP A 130 -9.75 -0.65 -3.09
CA TRP A 130 -8.71 -1.65 -2.82
C TRP A 130 -8.18 -1.60 -1.39
N VAL A 131 -8.06 -0.42 -0.79
CA VAL A 131 -7.62 -0.30 0.61
C VAL A 131 -8.67 -0.84 1.58
N ASP A 132 -9.97 -0.76 1.25
CA ASP A 132 -11.02 -1.41 2.03
C ASP A 132 -10.93 -2.94 1.92
N LEU A 133 -10.64 -3.45 0.72
CA LEU A 133 -10.48 -4.89 0.50
C LEU A 133 -9.28 -5.43 1.29
N HIS A 134 -8.13 -4.75 1.24
CA HIS A 134 -6.96 -5.12 2.03
C HIS A 134 -7.26 -5.17 3.53
N ASP A 135 -7.93 -4.15 4.07
CA ASP A 135 -8.30 -4.15 5.49
C ASP A 135 -9.25 -5.32 5.80
N ALA A 136 -10.25 -5.60 4.96
CA ALA A 136 -11.17 -6.73 5.15
C ALA A 136 -10.48 -8.11 5.09
N GLU A 137 -9.61 -8.34 4.11
CA GLU A 137 -8.82 -9.58 3.97
C GLU A 137 -7.89 -9.80 5.18
N GLU A 138 -7.40 -8.70 5.77
CA GLU A 138 -6.52 -8.72 6.94
C GLU A 138 -7.27 -8.69 8.28
N GLY A 139 -8.59 -8.85 8.24
CA GLY A 139 -9.46 -8.93 9.42
C GLY A 139 -9.70 -7.58 10.12
N ARG A 140 -9.41 -6.46 9.45
CA ARG A 140 -9.70 -5.10 9.92
C ARG A 140 -11.02 -4.60 9.35
N THR A 141 -11.64 -3.66 10.04
CA THR A 141 -12.86 -3.00 9.57
C THR A 141 -12.49 -1.89 8.58
N PRO A 142 -13.02 -1.90 7.34
CA PRO A 142 -12.85 -0.80 6.40
C PRO A 142 -13.28 0.54 7.02
N ARG A 143 -12.60 1.62 6.66
CA ARG A 143 -12.95 2.93 7.20
C ARG A 143 -14.27 3.41 6.62
N ALA A 144 -15.19 3.81 7.48
CA ALA A 144 -16.44 4.41 7.04
C ALA A 144 -16.16 5.70 6.24
N LEU A 145 -16.76 5.82 5.05
CA LEU A 145 -16.67 7.00 4.18
C LEU A 145 -17.17 8.29 4.86
N PHE A 146 -17.91 8.17 5.97
CA PHE A 146 -18.34 9.27 6.81
C PHE A 146 -18.28 8.84 8.28
N SER A 147 -17.29 9.33 9.02
CA SER A 147 -17.46 9.49 10.46
C SER A 147 -18.35 10.72 10.65
N ARG A 148 -19.51 10.54 11.29
CA ARG A 148 -20.36 11.65 11.70
C ARG A 148 -19.63 12.57 12.67
#